data_AF-A0A7X6VN46-F1
#
_entry.id   AF-A0A7X6VN46-F1
#
_cell.length_a   1.000
_cell.length_b   1.000
_cell.length_c   1.000
_cell.angle_alpha   90.00
_cell.angle_beta   90.00
_cell.angle_gamma   90.00
#
_symmetry.space_group_name_H-M   'P 1'
#
loop_
_entity.id
_entity.type
_entity.pdbx_description
1 polymer ?
#
loop_
_entity_poly.entity_id
_entity_poly.type
_entity_poly.pdbx_seq_one_letter_code
_entity_poly.pdbx_strand_id
1 'polypeptide(L)'
;MIARGPVVGLVVALILVLAVVLARFSFSLPENSGKQSIAHPPSEKGWLAQSVSEMIAEHPELSGIAPLRDGTEAFAARMLLADSATTSIDAEYYIWRADLTGYLLL
;
A
#
# COMPACT_ATOMS: atom_id res chain seq x y z
N MET A 1 -24.14 -30.83 -41.15
CA MET A 1 -24.36 -29.65 -40.28
C MET A 1 -23.20 -29.60 -39.29
N ILE A 2 -22.12 -28.90 -39.64
CA ILE A 2 -20.80 -29.06 -39.01
C ILE A 2 -20.68 -28.09 -37.83
N ALA A 3 -20.33 -28.62 -36.67
CA ALA A 3 -20.09 -27.91 -35.42
C ALA A 3 -18.94 -26.89 -35.56
N ARG A 4 -19.25 -25.67 -36.03
CA ARG A 4 -18.28 -24.56 -36.15
C ARG A 4 -18.12 -23.74 -34.85
N GLY A 5 -19.03 -23.91 -33.89
CA GLY A 5 -19.00 -23.21 -32.60
C GLY A 5 -17.73 -23.40 -31.76
N PRO A 6 -17.24 -24.64 -31.52
CA PRO A 6 -16.12 -24.85 -30.60
C PRO A 6 -14.77 -24.41 -31.18
N VAL A 7 -14.57 -24.55 -32.49
CA VAL A 7 -13.30 -24.18 -33.15
C VAL A 7 -13.12 -22.67 -33.18
N VAL A 8 -14.18 -21.91 -33.47
CA VAL A 8 -14.13 -20.44 -33.44
C VAL A 8 -13.85 -19.93 -32.02
N GLY A 9 -14.49 -20.53 -31.01
CA GLY A 9 -14.23 -20.20 -29.60
C GLY A 9 -12.78 -20.45 -29.20
N LEU A 10 -12.19 -21.56 -29.63
CA LEU A 10 -10.79 -21.91 -29.33
C LEU A 10 -9.80 -20.94 -30.01
N VAL A 11 -10.05 -20.55 -31.25
CA VAL A 11 -9.21 -19.58 -31.98
C VAL A 11 -9.26 -18.21 -31.31
N VAL A 12 -10.45 -17.73 -30.92
CA VAL A 12 -10.60 -16.46 -30.21
C VAL A 12 -9.87 -16.51 -28.86
N ALA A 13 -10.00 -17.60 -28.10
CA ALA A 13 -9.29 -17.76 -26.84
C ALA A 13 -7.76 -17.73 -27.01
N LEU A 14 -7.22 -18.40 -28.04
CA LEU A 14 -5.79 -18.37 -28.37
C LEU A 14 -5.28 -16.97 -28.71
N ILE A 15 -6.06 -16.20 -29.50
CA ILE A 15 -5.71 -14.82 -29.83
C ILE A 15 -5.70 -13.94 -28.57
N LEU A 16 -6.69 -14.09 -27.68
CA LEU A 16 -6.75 -13.33 -26.43
C LEU A 16 -5.58 -13.68 -25.51
N VAL A 17 -5.24 -14.97 -25.36
CA VAL A 17 -4.07 -15.39 -24.58
C VAL A 17 -2.79 -14.81 -25.16
N LEU A 18 -2.61 -14.88 -26.47
CA LEU A 18 -1.43 -14.31 -27.14
C LEU A 18 -1.35 -12.79 -26.93
N ALA A 19 -2.48 -12.09 -27.05
CA ALA A 19 -2.55 -10.64 -26.82
C ALA A 19 -2.17 -10.27 -25.36
N VAL A 20 -2.68 -11.01 -24.37
CA VAL A 20 -2.32 -10.82 -22.96
C VAL A 20 -0.84 -11.08 -22.71
N VAL A 21 -0.28 -12.15 -23.29
CA VAL A 21 1.16 -12.45 -23.16
C VAL A 21 2.00 -11.32 -23.76
N LEU A 22 1.72 -10.90 -24.99
CA LEU A 22 2.44 -9.79 -25.64
C LEU A 22 2.32 -8.48 -24.86
N ALA A 23 1.14 -8.18 -24.30
CA ALA A 23 0.94 -7.02 -23.45
C ALA A 23 1.78 -7.10 -22.17
N ARG A 24 1.86 -8.27 -21.51
CA ARG A 24 2.67 -8.44 -20.29
C ARG A 24 4.17 -8.28 -20.55
N PHE A 25 4.66 -8.69 -21.71
CA PHE A 25 6.05 -8.44 -22.11
C PHE A 25 6.31 -6.96 -22.41
N SER A 26 5.40 -6.30 -23.14
CA SER A 26 5.54 -4.89 -23.54
C SER A 26 5.35 -3.90 -22.38
N PHE A 27 4.51 -4.26 -21.40
CA PHE A 27 4.19 -3.49 -20.20
C PHE A 27 4.63 -4.25 -18.94
N SER A 28 5.92 -4.57 -18.87
CA SER A 28 6.49 -5.22 -17.68
C SER A 28 6.32 -4.31 -16.46
N LEU A 29 6.00 -4.91 -15.31
CA LEU A 29 5.97 -4.18 -14.05
C LEU A 29 7.36 -3.62 -13.75
N PRO A 30 7.46 -2.41 -13.19
CA PRO A 30 8.74 -1.89 -12.73
C PRO A 30 9.35 -2.88 -11.72
N GLU A 31 10.65 -3.11 -11.85
CA GLU A 31 11.38 -3.97 -10.92
C GLU A 31 11.31 -3.37 -9.52
N ASN A 32 10.89 -4.15 -8.53
CA ASN A 32 10.98 -3.74 -7.14
C ASN A 32 12.43 -3.95 -6.65
N SER A 33 13.31 -3.03 -7.06
CA SER A 33 14.73 -3.05 -6.70
C SER A 33 15.00 -2.54 -5.27
N GLY A 34 13.95 -2.29 -4.49
CA GLY A 34 14.08 -1.89 -3.08
C GLY A 34 14.64 -3.04 -2.24
N LYS A 35 15.50 -2.72 -1.26
CA LYS A 35 15.85 -3.71 -0.24
C LYS A 35 14.60 -4.06 0.55
N GLN A 36 14.37 -5.36 0.76
CA GLN A 36 13.29 -5.82 1.61
C GLN A 36 13.51 -5.25 3.03
N SER A 37 12.54 -4.47 3.52
CA SER A 37 12.55 -3.97 4.90
C SER A 37 11.77 -4.93 5.80
N ILE A 38 12.15 -5.00 7.06
CA ILE A 38 11.39 -5.68 8.11
C ILE A 38 10.78 -4.61 9.01
N ALA A 39 9.53 -4.83 9.42
CA ALA A 39 8.88 -3.94 10.38
C ALA A 39 9.60 -3.99 11.72
N HIS A 40 9.77 -2.81 12.33
CA HIS A 40 10.30 -2.73 13.69
C HIS A 40 9.22 -3.10 14.72
N PRO A 41 9.58 -3.68 15.87
CA PRO A 41 8.60 -3.91 16.93
C PRO A 41 8.01 -2.57 17.42
N PRO A 42 6.73 -2.55 17.85
CA PRO A 42 6.11 -1.34 18.38
C PRO A 42 6.91 -0.74 19.54
N SER A 43 6.96 0.60 19.61
CA SER A 43 7.59 1.28 20.74
C SER A 43 6.73 1.13 22.00
N GLU A 44 7.38 0.82 23.13
CA GLU A 44 6.74 0.83 24.46
C GLU A 44 6.84 2.21 25.14
N LYS A 45 7.54 3.16 24.52
CA LYS A 45 7.87 4.47 25.10
C LYS A 45 7.57 5.60 24.13
N GLY A 46 7.37 6.80 24.70
CA GLY A 46 7.03 8.01 23.95
C GLY A 46 5.55 8.35 24.04
N TRP A 47 5.22 9.55 23.60
CA TRP A 47 3.88 10.10 23.72
C TRP A 47 2.84 9.23 23.01
N LEU A 48 3.10 8.79 21.77
CA LEU A 48 2.18 7.94 21.00
C LEU A 48 1.87 6.62 21.74
N ALA A 49 2.90 5.89 22.17
CA ALA A 49 2.74 4.62 22.89
C ALA A 49 1.92 4.78 24.18
N GLN A 50 2.15 5.86 24.93
CA GLN A 50 1.41 6.16 26.16
C GLN A 50 -0.05 6.52 25.86
N SER A 51 -0.29 7.37 24.86
CA SER A 51 -1.61 7.90 24.53
C SER A 51 -2.62 6.87 24.04
N VAL A 52 -2.16 5.71 23.55
CA VAL A 52 -3.03 4.61 23.11
C VAL A 52 -3.04 3.41 24.06
N SER A 53 -2.19 3.42 25.09
CA SER A 53 -1.99 2.24 25.96
C SER A 53 -3.25 1.80 26.70
N GLU A 54 -4.04 2.76 27.21
CA GLU A 54 -5.31 2.50 27.88
C GLU A 54 -6.32 1.87 26.92
N MET A 55 -6.44 2.40 25.71
CA MET A 55 -7.37 1.90 24.69
C MET A 55 -7.00 0.48 24.22
N ILE A 56 -5.70 0.16 24.14
CA ILE A 56 -5.22 -1.19 23.85
C ILE A 56 -5.57 -2.14 25.00
N ALA A 57 -5.37 -1.70 26.25
CA ALA A 57 -5.66 -2.53 27.43
C ALA A 57 -7.16 -2.84 27.58
N GLU A 58 -8.03 -1.90 27.22
CA GLU A 58 -9.49 -2.09 27.21
C GLU A 58 -9.96 -3.02 26.07
N HIS A 59 -9.17 -3.15 25.00
CA HIS A 59 -9.56 -3.87 23.78
C HIS A 59 -8.44 -4.79 23.22
N PRO A 60 -7.92 -5.76 24.01
CA PRO A 60 -6.68 -6.49 23.71
C PRO A 60 -6.70 -7.34 22.43
N GLU A 61 -7.88 -7.69 21.92
CA GLU A 61 -8.05 -8.53 20.71
C GLU A 61 -8.62 -7.75 19.52
N LEU A 62 -8.74 -6.43 19.63
CA LEU A 62 -9.30 -5.58 18.58
C LEU A 62 -8.25 -4.62 18.03
N SER A 63 -8.47 -4.20 16.79
CA SER A 63 -7.69 -3.14 16.15
C SER A 63 -8.45 -1.81 16.21
N GLY A 64 -7.74 -0.72 16.50
CA GLY A 64 -8.26 0.64 16.41
C GLY A 64 -8.12 1.20 14.99
N ILE A 65 -9.19 1.76 14.43
CA ILE A 65 -9.19 2.39 13.11
C ILE A 65 -9.90 3.75 13.19
N ALA A 66 -9.21 4.81 12.78
CA ALA A 66 -9.77 6.15 12.63
C ALA A 66 -9.82 6.54 11.14
N PRO A 67 -11.01 6.65 10.52
CA PRO A 67 -11.12 6.99 9.10
C PRO A 67 -10.85 8.48 8.88
N LEU A 68 -9.88 8.80 8.01
CA LEU A 68 -9.60 10.16 7.56
C LEU A 68 -10.11 10.33 6.13
N ARG A 69 -11.21 11.07 5.97
CA ARG A 69 -11.92 11.21 4.68
C ARG A 69 -11.39 12.37 3.84
N ASP A 70 -10.87 13.40 4.50
CA ASP A 70 -10.27 14.55 3.84
C ASP A 70 -8.77 14.35 3.64
N GLY A 71 -8.28 14.66 2.45
CA GLY A 71 -6.86 14.48 2.10
C GLY A 71 -5.93 15.40 2.89
N THR A 72 -6.39 16.60 3.25
CA THR A 72 -5.63 17.59 4.01
C THR A 72 -5.50 17.15 5.47
N GLU A 73 -6.59 16.70 6.08
CA GLU A 73 -6.57 16.11 7.42
C GLU A 73 -5.65 14.88 7.48
N ALA A 74 -5.75 14.01 6.47
CA ALA A 74 -4.91 12.84 6.38
C ALA A 74 -3.42 13.19 6.20
N PHE A 75 -3.09 14.27 5.48
CA PHE A 75 -1.72 14.75 5.35
C PHE A 75 -1.21 15.35 6.67
N ALA A 76 -2.01 16.19 7.34
CA ALA A 76 -1.65 16.78 8.63
C ALA A 76 -1.42 15.70 9.71
N ALA A 77 -2.28 14.66 9.75
CA ALA A 77 -2.10 13.54 10.65
C ALA A 77 -0.76 12.82 10.41
N ARG A 78 -0.36 12.59 9.15
CA ARG A 78 0.95 11.99 8.82
C ARG A 78 2.11 12.86 9.29
N MET A 79 2.04 14.18 9.10
CA MET A 79 3.05 15.12 9.58
C MET A 79 3.21 15.08 11.10
N LEU A 80 2.11 15.11 11.84
CA LEU A 80 2.13 15.04 13.31
C LEU A 80 2.62 13.69 13.82
N LEU A 81 2.23 12.59 13.16
CA LEU A 81 2.73 11.24 13.51
C LEU A 81 4.22 11.10 13.21
N ALA A 82 4.71 11.66 12.12
CA ALA A 82 6.13 11.66 11.79
C ALA A 82 6.94 12.48 12.80
N ASP A 83 6.47 13.69 13.15
CA ASP A 83 7.12 14.56 14.14
C ASP A 83 7.14 13.95 15.56
N SER A 84 6.10 13.19 15.92
CA SER A 84 6.01 12.51 17.22
C SER A 84 6.67 11.14 17.28
N ALA A 85 7.18 10.61 16.16
CA ALA A 85 7.83 9.30 16.11
C ALA A 85 9.15 9.30 16.89
N THR A 86 9.30 8.35 17.82
CA THR A 86 10.48 8.27 18.70
C THR A 86 11.48 7.18 18.34
N THR A 87 11.08 6.20 17.53
CA THR A 87 11.89 4.99 17.23
C THR A 87 12.14 4.84 15.74
N SER A 88 11.07 4.63 14.96
CA SER A 88 11.13 4.46 13.52
C SER A 88 9.81 4.89 12.89
N ILE A 89 9.85 5.15 11.59
CA ILE A 89 8.67 5.35 10.75
C ILE A 89 8.73 4.28 9.66
N ASP A 90 7.77 3.36 9.68
CA ASP A 90 7.57 2.39 8.61
C ASP A 90 6.53 2.95 7.63
N ALA A 91 7.01 3.41 6.47
CA ALA A 91 6.22 4.08 5.46
C ALA A 91 6.06 3.22 4.20
N GLU A 92 4.83 2.81 3.88
CA GLU A 92 4.51 2.08 2.64
C GLU A 92 3.76 2.99 1.67
N TYR A 93 4.45 3.39 0.59
CA TYR A 93 3.91 4.31 -0.40
C TYR A 93 4.10 3.75 -1.81
N TYR A 94 3.01 3.72 -2.58
CA TYR A 94 3.06 3.41 -4.01
C TYR A 94 3.71 4.56 -4.80
N ILE A 95 3.57 5.81 -4.35
CA ILE A 95 4.14 7.00 -5.00
C ILE A 95 4.62 7.98 -3.94
N TRP A 96 5.92 8.27 -3.94
CA TRP A 96 6.52 9.42 -3.27
C TRP A 96 6.99 10.41 -4.34
N ARG A 97 6.45 11.63 -4.37
CA ARG A 97 6.79 12.62 -5.40
C ARG A 97 7.69 13.71 -4.85
N ALA A 98 8.51 14.25 -5.74
CA ALA A 98 9.26 15.49 -5.53
C ALA A 98 8.33 16.72 -5.66
N ASP A 99 7.29 16.79 -4.83
CA ASP A 99 6.36 17.92 -4.74
C ASP A 99 6.30 18.45 -3.30
N LEU A 100 5.55 19.54 -3.07
CA LEU A 100 5.45 20.17 -1.75
C LEU A 100 5.12 19.17 -0.65
N THR A 101 4.15 18.29 -0.87
CA THR A 101 3.74 17.32 0.15
C THR A 101 4.79 16.23 0.39
N GLY A 102 5.46 15.77 -0.66
CA GLY A 102 6.54 14.79 -0.52
C GLY A 102 7.80 15.37 0.12
N TYR A 103 8.11 16.65 -0.12
CA TYR A 103 9.24 17.32 0.54
C TYR A 103 8.98 17.63 2.01
N LEU A 104 7.75 17.95 2.37
CA LEU A 104 7.40 18.19 3.78
C LEU A 104 7.47 16.91 4.62
N LEU A 105 7.35 15.73 4.01
CA LEU A 105 7.46 14.44 4.71
C LEU A 105 8.89 13.85 4.72
N LEU A 106 9.88 14.55 4.16
CA LEU A 106 11.31 14.18 4.21
C LEU A 106 12.02 14.91 5.37
#